data_AF-H8FWR3-F1
#
_entry.id   AF-H8FWR3-F1
#
_cell.length_a   1.000
_cell.length_b   1.000
_cell.length_c   1.000
_cell.angle_alpha   90.00
_cell.angle_beta   90.00
_cell.angle_gamma   90.00
#
_symmetry.space_group_name_H-M   'P 1'
#
loop_
_entity.id
_entity.type
_entity.pdbx_description
1 polymer ?
#
loop_
_entity_poly.entity_id
_entity_poly.type
_entity_poly.pdbx_seq_one_letter_code
_entity_poly.pdbx_strand_id
1 'polypeptide(L)'
;MRHRLRVTRVEAALYHPIVIGGQPAGSWHPQVDALIRRYHPPIIASVLAMPMPTADGATIEWYSDLSDQPVPLTQLAAPARAQAEALLAERLAVLRNLAERMEMEADPSQHNLVQALRSAAVQPKPEHVFVIGGQPVVVMWGQAAPTPVVAPLAAAAVVAGLPWWRRVWLRWLILALLLLLLLGLLFGLRGCGLFDLPLAGQTEAGADLVGLKDEEGRLRDQAEALRKELRQRLESCPVPEEKPRAEAPPALPKTEITKPNLQAAPLKVEPKAEEAPKAEPKKLEPKPEPKPEPKLQPQAKAQTPPPQKQSQNCPPARQKWEAPEVVLLLDASGSMAFAAGIPNSEIEDAYRRASAGDRAALMRLKSMIQPNGKSRLDIARQSILETVPQLPSDVDVGLVVVGECQGADNYKFFAPNERGRLGELLSNVRPHEGTPLARGIERAANMMDGNSVPGVLIVVSDGDESCGGDPCAAARAMAQKKPNLKINFIDVNGAGQGSSACVVGPSGGKVYKMRKVDELPELVRKSSEQPMGGPGCKP
;
A
#
# COMPACT_ATOMS: atom_id res chain seq x y z
N MET A 1 30.24 0.56 -15.69
CA MET A 1 29.80 -0.85 -15.80
C MET A 1 29.26 -1.25 -14.44
N ARG A 2 27.97 -1.59 -14.29
CA ARG A 2 27.44 -2.01 -12.98
C ARG A 2 28.12 -3.33 -12.61
N HIS A 3 28.74 -3.42 -11.44
CA HIS A 3 29.30 -4.67 -10.94
C HIS A 3 28.19 -5.73 -10.90
N ARG A 4 28.38 -6.82 -11.63
CA ARG A 4 27.51 -7.99 -11.60
C ARG A 4 28.27 -9.11 -10.92
N LEU A 5 27.68 -9.64 -9.86
CA LEU A 5 28.24 -10.71 -9.06
C LEU A 5 27.80 -12.05 -9.66
N ARG A 6 28.75 -12.95 -9.95
CA ARG A 6 28.41 -14.32 -10.38
C ARG A 6 27.95 -15.12 -9.15
N VAL A 7 26.71 -15.58 -9.19
CA VAL A 7 26.07 -16.39 -8.14
C VAL A 7 26.55 -17.83 -8.21
N THR A 8 26.44 -18.45 -9.39
CA THR A 8 26.85 -19.84 -9.63
C THR A 8 27.03 -20.13 -11.12
N ARG A 9 27.61 -21.29 -11.44
CA ARG A 9 27.72 -21.85 -12.78
C ARG A 9 27.02 -23.22 -12.80
N VAL A 10 26.19 -23.44 -13.80
CA VAL A 10 25.42 -24.68 -13.98
C VAL A 10 25.72 -25.25 -15.36
N GLU A 11 25.84 -26.57 -15.48
CA GLU A 11 25.91 -27.24 -16.79
C GLU A 11 24.60 -27.03 -17.56
N ALA A 12 24.69 -26.67 -18.84
CA ALA A 12 23.50 -26.39 -19.65
C ALA A 12 22.56 -27.62 -19.73
N ALA A 13 23.12 -28.83 -19.68
CA ALA A 13 22.36 -30.08 -19.67
C ALA A 13 21.48 -30.28 -18.43
N LEU A 14 21.74 -29.60 -17.31
CA LEU A 14 20.93 -29.69 -16.09
C LEU A 14 19.77 -28.68 -16.11
N TYR A 15 19.88 -27.61 -16.89
CA TYR A 15 18.85 -26.60 -17.03
C TYR A 15 17.89 -26.97 -18.17
N HIS A 16 16.64 -27.27 -17.80
CA HIS A 16 15.57 -27.67 -18.72
C HIS A 16 14.50 -26.57 -18.78
N PRO A 17 14.75 -25.45 -19.48
CA PRO A 17 13.84 -24.32 -19.50
C PRO A 17 12.54 -24.64 -20.21
N ILE A 18 11.44 -24.06 -19.72
CA ILE A 18 10.19 -23.95 -20.46
C ILE A 18 10.45 -23.08 -21.70
N VAL A 19 9.94 -23.50 -22.86
CA VAL A 19 10.07 -22.74 -24.12
C VAL A 19 8.87 -21.83 -24.29
N ILE A 20 9.12 -20.53 -24.46
CA ILE A 20 8.10 -19.47 -24.54
C ILE A 20 8.41 -18.63 -25.78
N GLY A 21 7.48 -18.58 -26.73
CA GLY A 21 7.70 -17.88 -28.00
C GLY A 21 8.89 -18.40 -28.81
N GLY A 22 9.26 -19.68 -28.64
CA GLY A 22 10.43 -20.29 -29.31
C GLY A 22 11.77 -20.02 -28.62
N GLN A 23 11.78 -19.35 -27.47
CA GLN A 23 12.99 -19.09 -26.69
C GLN A 23 12.91 -19.68 -25.28
N PRO A 24 14.04 -20.08 -24.66
CA PRO A 24 14.07 -20.49 -23.26
C PRO A 24 13.52 -19.42 -22.32
N ALA A 25 12.76 -19.79 -21.28
CA ALA A 25 12.23 -18.84 -20.30
C ALA A 25 13.29 -17.88 -19.75
N GLY A 26 14.49 -18.38 -19.44
CA GLY A 26 15.62 -17.57 -18.97
C GLY A 26 16.06 -16.45 -19.92
N SER A 27 15.89 -16.58 -21.24
CA SER A 27 16.28 -15.52 -22.19
C SER A 27 15.36 -14.29 -22.15
N TRP A 28 14.19 -14.43 -21.53
CA TRP A 28 13.26 -13.32 -21.28
C TRP A 28 13.66 -12.47 -20.06
N HIS A 29 14.79 -12.77 -19.41
CA HIS A 29 15.26 -12.02 -18.22
C HIS A 29 15.24 -10.50 -18.43
N PRO A 30 15.79 -9.91 -19.52
CA PRO A 30 15.80 -8.45 -19.67
C PRO A 30 14.40 -7.83 -19.71
N GLN A 31 13.45 -8.48 -20.37
CA GLN A 31 12.07 -8.02 -20.48
C GLN A 31 11.32 -8.19 -19.16
N VAL A 32 11.51 -9.33 -18.49
CA VAL A 32 10.93 -9.63 -17.17
C VAL A 32 11.49 -8.67 -16.12
N ASP A 33 12.80 -8.46 -16.06
CA ASP A 33 13.47 -7.52 -15.15
C ASP A 33 12.99 -6.08 -15.37
N ALA A 34 12.94 -5.61 -16.63
CA ALA A 34 12.44 -4.28 -16.96
C ALA A 34 10.97 -4.10 -16.56
N LEU A 35 10.15 -5.13 -16.78
CA LEU A 35 8.75 -5.15 -16.40
C LEU A 35 8.57 -5.09 -14.88
N ILE A 36 9.29 -5.92 -14.13
CA ILE A 36 9.21 -5.91 -12.66
C ILE A 36 9.64 -4.54 -12.13
N ARG A 37 10.77 -4.00 -12.60
CA ARG A 37 11.29 -2.69 -12.16
C ARG A 37 10.39 -1.51 -12.54
N ARG A 38 9.53 -1.68 -13.54
CA ARG A 38 8.53 -0.67 -13.91
C ARG A 38 7.43 -0.54 -12.86
N TYR A 39 7.06 -1.63 -12.20
CA TYR A 39 5.93 -1.70 -11.27
C TYR A 39 6.31 -1.95 -9.82
N HIS A 40 7.56 -2.35 -9.55
CA HIS A 40 8.06 -2.71 -8.23
C HIS A 40 9.48 -2.18 -7.99
N PRO A 41 9.90 -2.02 -6.72
CA PRO A 41 11.25 -1.63 -6.40
C PRO A 41 12.32 -2.58 -6.99
N PRO A 42 13.53 -2.06 -7.31
CA PRO A 42 14.64 -2.84 -7.87
C PRO A 42 14.93 -4.17 -7.17
N ILE A 43 14.75 -4.21 -5.85
CA ILE A 43 15.03 -5.37 -5.00
C ILE A 43 14.14 -6.58 -5.29
N ILE A 44 12.92 -6.36 -5.82
CA ILE A 44 12.02 -7.43 -6.23
C ILE A 44 12.55 -8.11 -7.50
N ALA A 45 13.05 -7.32 -8.46
CA ALA A 45 13.64 -7.86 -9.68
C ALA A 45 14.95 -8.63 -9.39
N SER A 46 15.71 -8.19 -8.39
CA SER A 46 16.94 -8.87 -7.92
C SER A 46 16.71 -10.30 -7.42
N VAL A 47 15.46 -10.73 -7.19
CA VAL A 47 15.15 -12.13 -6.87
C VAL A 47 15.48 -13.09 -8.01
N LEU A 48 15.53 -12.62 -9.25
CA LEU A 48 15.81 -13.44 -10.43
C LEU A 48 17.24 -13.21 -10.89
N ALA A 49 18.10 -14.22 -10.75
CA ALA A 49 19.43 -14.16 -11.34
C ALA A 49 19.34 -14.13 -12.87
N MET A 50 20.27 -13.40 -13.50
CA MET A 50 20.40 -13.28 -14.94
C MET A 50 21.20 -14.47 -15.50
N PRO A 51 20.62 -15.30 -16.39
CA PRO A 51 21.37 -16.36 -17.05
C PRO A 51 22.23 -15.81 -18.19
N MET A 52 23.49 -16.20 -18.22
CA MET A 52 24.44 -15.91 -19.29
C MET A 52 25.09 -17.23 -19.75
N PRO A 53 24.64 -17.82 -20.87
CA PRO A 53 25.31 -18.97 -21.47
C PRO A 53 26.76 -18.65 -21.84
N THR A 54 27.67 -19.59 -21.64
CA THR A 54 29.06 -19.48 -22.12
C THR A 54 29.11 -19.58 -23.65
N ALA A 55 30.19 -19.08 -24.26
CA ALA A 55 30.33 -19.04 -25.72
C ALA A 55 30.28 -20.43 -26.39
N ASP A 56 30.70 -21.46 -25.66
CA ASP A 56 30.62 -22.87 -26.08
C ASP A 56 29.25 -23.52 -25.84
N GLY A 57 28.32 -22.82 -25.17
CA GLY A 57 27.00 -23.31 -24.80
C GLY A 57 27.00 -24.43 -23.75
N ALA A 58 28.16 -24.82 -23.21
CA ALA A 58 28.28 -25.95 -22.29
C ALA A 58 27.75 -25.63 -20.89
N THR A 59 27.85 -24.37 -20.48
CA THR A 59 27.43 -23.92 -19.14
C THR A 59 26.64 -22.63 -19.19
N ILE A 60 25.87 -22.39 -18.13
CA ILE A 60 25.11 -21.15 -17.90
C ILE A 60 25.62 -20.56 -16.60
N GLU A 61 26.16 -19.35 -16.68
CA GLU A 61 26.56 -18.56 -15.52
C GLU A 61 25.41 -17.65 -15.09
N TRP A 62 25.11 -17.64 -13.79
CA TRP A 62 24.01 -16.88 -13.23
C TRP A 62 24.55 -15.67 -12.47
N TYR A 63 24.04 -14.47 -12.76
CA TYR A 63 24.53 -13.22 -12.19
C TYR A 63 23.45 -12.47 -11.40
N SER A 64 23.85 -11.77 -10.34
CA SER A 64 23.01 -10.87 -9.56
C SER A 64 23.56 -9.44 -9.58
N ASP A 65 22.68 -8.46 -9.39
CA ASP A 65 23.01 -7.04 -9.21
C ASP A 65 23.26 -6.67 -7.72
N LEU A 66 23.08 -7.62 -6.81
CA LEU A 66 23.36 -7.46 -5.39
C LEU A 66 24.86 -7.58 -5.08
N SER A 67 25.27 -6.96 -3.97
CA SER A 67 26.66 -6.88 -3.54
C SER A 67 26.80 -7.59 -2.19
N ASP A 68 27.25 -8.84 -2.19
CA ASP A 68 27.72 -9.63 -1.03
C ASP A 68 28.12 -11.04 -1.50
N GLN A 69 28.73 -11.87 -0.65
CA GLN A 69 29.02 -13.26 -1.03
C GLN A 69 27.73 -14.09 -1.12
N PRO A 70 27.48 -14.82 -2.23
CA PRO A 70 26.33 -15.72 -2.32
C PRO A 70 26.50 -16.96 -1.44
N VAL A 71 25.51 -17.21 -0.58
CA VAL A 71 25.44 -18.40 0.28
C VAL A 71 24.23 -19.24 -0.13
N PRO A 72 24.38 -20.55 -0.41
CA PRO A 72 23.23 -21.43 -0.70
C PRO A 72 22.23 -21.46 0.46
N LEU A 73 20.94 -21.43 0.16
CA LEU A 73 19.86 -21.48 1.16
C LEU A 73 19.98 -22.71 2.07
N THR A 74 20.41 -23.85 1.51
CA THR A 74 20.62 -25.11 2.22
C THR A 74 21.77 -25.09 3.23
N GLN A 75 22.67 -24.11 3.14
CA GLN A 75 23.81 -23.96 4.05
C GLN A 75 23.56 -22.94 5.18
N LEU A 76 22.41 -22.27 5.18
CA LEU A 76 22.06 -21.31 6.24
C LEU A 76 21.55 -22.01 7.51
N ALA A 77 21.79 -21.37 8.65
CA ALA A 77 21.20 -21.77 9.92
C ALA A 77 19.67 -21.63 9.87
N ALA A 78 18.95 -22.49 10.61
CA ALA A 78 17.49 -22.58 10.61
C ALA A 78 16.74 -21.22 10.68
N PRO A 79 17.07 -20.26 11.59
CA PRO A 79 16.36 -18.99 11.65
C PRO A 79 16.61 -18.11 10.41
N ALA A 80 17.85 -18.03 9.93
CA ALA A 80 18.21 -17.25 8.74
C ALA A 80 17.61 -17.87 7.47
N ARG A 81 17.57 -19.21 7.40
CA ARG A 81 16.91 -19.94 6.32
C ARG A 81 15.41 -19.66 6.28
N ALA A 82 14.72 -19.74 7.42
CA ALA A 82 13.29 -19.45 7.49
C ALA A 82 12.97 -18.01 7.08
N GLN A 83 13.82 -17.04 7.48
CA GLN A 83 13.69 -15.65 7.04
C GLN A 83 13.88 -15.50 5.52
N ALA A 84 14.88 -16.16 4.94
CA ALA A 84 15.12 -16.12 3.50
C ALA A 84 13.99 -16.82 2.70
N GLU A 85 13.44 -17.92 3.22
CA GLU A 85 12.29 -18.61 2.63
C GLU A 85 11.02 -17.75 2.66
N ALA A 86 10.78 -17.04 3.77
CA ALA A 86 9.67 -16.09 3.88
C ALA A 86 9.80 -14.93 2.87
N LEU A 87 10.98 -14.32 2.79
CA LEU A 87 11.27 -13.26 1.81
C LEU A 87 11.16 -13.76 0.36
N LEU A 88 11.55 -15.01 0.09
CA LEU A 88 11.41 -15.61 -1.23
C LEU A 88 9.94 -15.79 -1.58
N ALA A 89 9.14 -16.34 -0.67
CA ALA A 89 7.71 -16.54 -0.87
C ALA A 89 6.98 -15.21 -1.14
N GLU A 90 7.33 -14.16 -0.39
CA GLU A 90 6.83 -12.80 -0.60
C GLU A 90 7.11 -12.31 -2.02
N ARG A 91 8.37 -12.38 -2.49
CA ARG A 91 8.76 -11.91 -3.82
C ARG A 91 8.10 -12.71 -4.94
N LEU A 92 8.04 -14.04 -4.81
CA LEU A 92 7.38 -14.88 -5.81
C LEU A 92 5.86 -14.63 -5.84
N ALA A 93 5.24 -14.28 -4.72
CA ALA A 93 3.85 -13.81 -4.70
C ALA A 93 3.68 -12.50 -5.49
N VAL A 94 4.59 -11.53 -5.30
CA VAL A 94 4.58 -10.28 -6.08
C VAL A 94 4.67 -10.56 -7.59
N LEU A 95 5.58 -11.44 -8.02
CA LEU A 95 5.72 -11.80 -9.44
C LEU A 95 4.48 -12.51 -10.01
N ARG A 96 3.85 -13.41 -9.23
CA ARG A 96 2.58 -14.07 -9.63
C ARG A 96 1.46 -13.06 -9.80
N ASN A 97 1.28 -12.16 -8.84
CA ASN A 97 0.24 -11.14 -8.87
C ASN A 97 0.42 -10.19 -10.06
N LEU A 98 1.66 -9.83 -10.39
CA LEU A 98 1.97 -9.03 -11.57
C LEU A 98 1.61 -9.77 -12.87
N ALA A 99 1.95 -11.06 -12.98
CA ALA A 99 1.58 -11.88 -14.15
C ALA A 99 0.06 -11.98 -14.33
N GLU A 100 -0.68 -12.21 -13.24
CA GLU A 100 -2.14 -12.28 -13.27
C GLU A 100 -2.78 -10.94 -13.69
N ARG A 101 -2.26 -9.82 -13.20
CA ARG A 101 -2.74 -8.48 -13.59
C ARG A 101 -2.57 -8.25 -15.09
N MET A 102 -1.40 -8.55 -15.63
CA MET A 102 -1.13 -8.36 -17.05
C MET A 102 -1.95 -9.27 -17.95
N GLU A 103 -2.26 -10.49 -17.49
CA GLU A 103 -3.17 -11.38 -18.21
C GLU A 103 -4.59 -10.81 -18.28
N MET A 104 -5.05 -10.14 -17.21
CA MET A 104 -6.37 -9.48 -17.17
C MET A 104 -6.46 -8.22 -18.04
N GLU A 105 -5.35 -7.51 -18.25
CA GLU A 105 -5.30 -6.32 -19.14
C GLU A 105 -5.42 -6.69 -20.64
N ALA A 106 -5.42 -7.99 -20.97
CA ALA A 106 -5.76 -8.57 -22.28
C ALA A 106 -5.01 -7.99 -23.49
N ASP A 107 -3.74 -7.60 -23.34
CA ASP A 107 -2.86 -7.26 -24.46
C ASP A 107 -2.26 -8.54 -25.08
N PRO A 108 -2.71 -8.98 -26.28
CA PRO A 108 -2.23 -10.22 -26.89
C PRO A 108 -0.74 -10.16 -27.27
N SER A 109 -0.18 -8.96 -27.47
CA SER A 109 1.23 -8.79 -27.82
C SER A 109 2.18 -9.16 -26.67
N GLN A 110 1.67 -9.15 -25.45
CA GLN A 110 2.46 -9.41 -24.23
C GLN A 110 2.34 -10.86 -23.74
N HIS A 111 1.60 -11.73 -24.44
CA HIS A 111 1.34 -13.10 -24.00
C HIS A 111 2.61 -13.86 -23.59
N ASN A 112 3.66 -13.82 -24.41
CA ASN A 112 4.93 -14.51 -24.12
C ASN A 112 5.65 -13.91 -22.91
N LEU A 113 5.62 -12.59 -22.73
CA LEU A 113 6.22 -11.93 -21.57
C LEU A 113 5.49 -12.32 -20.28
N VAL A 114 4.16 -12.37 -20.31
CA VAL A 114 3.33 -12.81 -19.18
C VAL A 114 3.62 -14.27 -18.83
N GLN A 115 3.72 -15.16 -19.83
CA GLN A 115 4.12 -16.56 -19.60
C GLN A 115 5.53 -16.66 -19.01
N ALA A 116 6.48 -15.84 -19.47
CA ALA A 116 7.84 -15.81 -18.92
C ALA A 116 7.84 -15.38 -17.45
N LEU A 117 7.11 -14.31 -17.11
CA LEU A 117 6.96 -13.85 -15.73
C LEU A 117 6.29 -14.92 -14.85
N ARG A 118 5.22 -15.57 -15.32
CA ARG A 118 4.56 -16.68 -14.61
C ARG A 118 5.51 -17.84 -14.36
N SER A 119 6.33 -18.21 -15.34
CA SER A 119 7.34 -19.27 -15.20
C SER A 119 8.45 -18.92 -14.22
N ALA A 120 8.81 -17.64 -14.12
CA ALA A 120 9.81 -17.13 -13.18
C ALA A 120 9.31 -17.13 -11.73
N ALA A 121 7.99 -17.03 -11.55
CA ALA A 121 7.34 -16.95 -10.24
C ALA A 121 7.01 -18.32 -9.61
N VAL A 122 7.43 -19.42 -10.24
CA VAL A 122 7.27 -20.78 -9.72
C VAL A 122 8.20 -21.01 -8.53
N GLN A 123 7.71 -21.71 -7.51
CA GLN A 123 8.50 -22.06 -6.32
C GLN A 123 9.74 -22.89 -6.73
N PRO A 124 10.97 -22.40 -6.48
CA PRO A 124 12.18 -23.14 -6.82
C PRO A 124 12.47 -24.22 -5.77
N LYS A 125 13.30 -25.19 -6.16
CA LYS A 125 13.89 -26.13 -5.20
C LYS A 125 14.89 -25.39 -4.29
N PRO A 126 15.06 -25.80 -3.02
CA PRO A 126 15.98 -25.14 -2.09
C PRO A 126 17.42 -25.05 -2.60
N GLU A 127 17.89 -26.05 -3.35
CA GLU A 127 19.23 -26.06 -3.97
C GLU A 127 19.44 -25.00 -5.07
N HIS A 128 18.36 -24.40 -5.57
CA HIS A 128 18.39 -23.36 -6.61
C HIS A 128 18.26 -21.95 -6.04
N VAL A 129 18.32 -21.80 -4.71
CA VAL A 129 18.17 -20.51 -4.03
C VAL A 129 19.48 -20.15 -3.30
N PHE A 130 19.93 -18.93 -3.52
CA PHE A 130 21.08 -18.33 -2.86
C PHE A 130 20.63 -17.09 -2.09
N VAL A 131 21.36 -16.72 -1.04
CA VAL A 131 21.12 -15.50 -0.26
C VAL A 131 22.32 -14.58 -0.40
N ILE A 132 22.08 -13.33 -0.79
CA ILE A 132 23.08 -12.29 -1.02
C ILE A 132 22.62 -11.04 -0.26
N GLY A 133 23.36 -10.58 0.74
CA GLY A 133 22.96 -9.41 1.56
C GLY A 133 21.60 -9.60 2.26
N GLY A 134 21.29 -10.84 2.68
CA GLY A 134 19.99 -11.21 3.27
C GLY A 134 18.84 -11.32 2.26
N GLN A 135 19.11 -11.19 0.97
CA GLN A 135 18.10 -11.21 -0.09
C GLN A 135 18.14 -12.56 -0.83
N PRO A 136 17.02 -13.28 -0.99
CA PRO A 136 16.98 -14.49 -1.80
C PRO A 136 17.10 -14.17 -3.29
N VAL A 137 17.90 -14.98 -3.97
CA VAL A 137 18.17 -14.95 -5.41
C VAL A 137 18.00 -16.37 -5.97
N VAL A 138 17.13 -16.48 -6.96
CA VAL A 138 16.77 -17.74 -7.62
C VAL A 138 17.59 -17.89 -8.89
N VAL A 139 18.24 -19.04 -9.02
CA VAL A 139 18.88 -19.50 -10.27
C VAL A 139 18.00 -20.58 -10.90
N MET A 140 18.20 -20.86 -12.19
CA MET A 140 17.41 -21.87 -12.92
C MET A 140 15.89 -21.67 -12.85
N TRP A 141 15.43 -20.43 -12.72
CA TRP A 141 14.00 -20.12 -12.81
C TRP A 141 13.49 -20.40 -14.24
N GLY A 142 12.18 -20.61 -14.37
CA GLY A 142 11.57 -20.99 -15.64
C GLY A 142 11.91 -22.41 -16.11
N GLN A 143 12.38 -23.28 -15.21
CA GLN A 143 12.62 -24.70 -15.49
C GLN A 143 11.28 -25.47 -15.52
N ALA A 144 11.17 -26.45 -16.41
CA ALA A 144 10.04 -27.38 -16.41
C ALA A 144 10.07 -28.22 -15.13
N ALA A 145 8.90 -28.46 -14.53
CA ALA A 145 8.80 -29.43 -13.45
C ALA A 145 9.36 -30.78 -13.94
N PRO A 146 10.13 -31.52 -13.11
CA PRO A 146 10.52 -32.87 -13.47
C PRO A 146 9.25 -33.65 -13.73
N THR A 147 9.06 -34.11 -14.96
CA THR A 147 7.99 -35.04 -15.28
C THR A 147 8.19 -36.24 -14.35
N PRO A 148 7.18 -36.65 -13.57
CA PRO A 148 7.27 -37.94 -12.91
C PRO A 148 7.52 -38.95 -14.01
N VAL A 149 8.62 -39.70 -13.92
CA VAL A 149 8.92 -40.80 -14.83
C VAL A 149 7.85 -41.85 -14.57
N VAL A 150 6.70 -41.71 -15.22
CA VAL A 150 5.76 -42.80 -15.35
C VAL A 150 6.47 -43.77 -16.28
N ALA A 151 6.88 -44.92 -15.74
CA ALA A 151 7.47 -45.98 -16.53
C ALA A 151 6.59 -46.25 -17.76
N PRO A 152 7.16 -46.43 -18.96
CA PRO A 152 6.36 -46.55 -20.16
C PRO A 152 5.57 -47.85 -20.10
N LEU A 153 4.28 -47.77 -19.81
CA LEU A 153 3.34 -48.78 -20.25
C LEU A 153 3.23 -48.65 -21.76
N ALA A 154 3.99 -49.49 -22.45
CA ALA A 154 3.92 -49.67 -23.88
C ALA A 154 2.47 -49.93 -24.31
N ALA A 155 1.90 -49.02 -25.10
CA ALA A 155 0.88 -49.36 -26.07
C ALA A 155 0.72 -48.19 -27.05
N ALA A 156 1.45 -48.27 -28.16
CA ALA A 156 1.09 -47.56 -29.37
C ALA A 156 -0.27 -48.10 -29.85
N ALA A 157 -1.34 -47.34 -29.65
CA ALA A 157 -2.61 -47.60 -30.32
C ALA A 157 -2.70 -46.74 -31.58
N VAL A 158 -2.36 -47.39 -32.70
CA VAL A 158 -2.59 -46.90 -34.06
C VAL A 158 -4.07 -46.52 -34.21
N VAL A 159 -4.32 -45.29 -34.65
CA VAL A 159 -5.66 -44.81 -35.03
C VAL A 159 -6.11 -45.54 -36.29
N ALA A 160 -6.85 -46.63 -36.12
CA ALA A 160 -7.62 -47.26 -37.19
C ALA A 160 -9.03 -46.63 -37.22
N GLY A 161 -9.43 -46.12 -38.39
CA GLY A 161 -10.73 -45.47 -38.61
C GLY A 161 -11.91 -46.38 -38.21
N LEU A 162 -12.85 -45.82 -37.43
CA LEU A 162 -14.00 -46.56 -36.94
C LEU A 162 -14.92 -47.03 -38.09
N PRO A 163 -15.38 -48.29 -38.08
CA PRO A 163 -16.13 -48.89 -39.17
C PRO A 163 -17.59 -48.41 -39.24
N TRP A 164 -18.12 -48.33 -40.47
CA TRP A 164 -19.35 -47.64 -40.87
C TRP A 164 -20.66 -48.09 -40.17
N TRP A 165 -20.74 -49.35 -39.75
CA TRP A 165 -21.87 -49.93 -39.00
C TRP A 165 -22.10 -49.28 -37.61
N ARG A 166 -21.04 -48.75 -36.96
CA ARG A 166 -21.17 -48.00 -35.70
C ARG A 166 -21.86 -46.64 -35.87
N ARG A 167 -21.77 -46.01 -37.06
CA ARG A 167 -22.49 -44.75 -37.34
C ARG A 167 -23.98 -44.97 -37.56
N VAL A 168 -24.37 -46.14 -38.07
CA VAL A 168 -25.78 -46.53 -38.23
C VAL A 168 -26.39 -46.81 -36.86
N TRP A 169 -25.71 -47.60 -36.02
CA TRP A 169 -26.14 -47.86 -34.64
C TRP A 169 -26.23 -46.59 -33.79
N LEU A 170 -25.26 -45.67 -33.92
CA LEU A 170 -25.29 -44.40 -33.19
C LEU A 170 -26.46 -43.50 -33.63
N ARG A 171 -26.83 -43.53 -34.92
CA ARG A 171 -28.01 -42.80 -35.41
C ARG A 171 -29.32 -43.36 -34.86
N TRP A 172 -29.46 -44.68 -34.78
CA TRP A 172 -30.63 -45.32 -34.14
C TRP A 172 -30.67 -45.08 -32.63
N LEU A 173 -29.51 -45.06 -31.97
CA LEU A 173 -29.41 -44.76 -30.54
C LEU A 173 -29.79 -43.30 -30.24
N ILE A 174 -29.35 -42.36 -31.09
CA ILE A 174 -29.73 -40.94 -30.97
C ILE A 174 -31.23 -40.75 -31.26
N LEU A 175 -31.79 -41.44 -32.26
CA LEU A 175 -33.23 -41.42 -32.54
C LEU A 175 -34.05 -41.99 -31.37
N ALA A 176 -33.59 -43.09 -30.76
CA ALA A 176 -34.24 -43.67 -29.58
C ALA A 176 -34.18 -42.74 -28.37
N LEU A 177 -33.05 -42.06 -28.14
CA LEU A 177 -32.90 -41.06 -27.08
C LEU A 177 -33.78 -39.83 -27.31
N LEU A 178 -33.88 -39.34 -28.55
CA LEU A 178 -34.78 -38.24 -28.89
C LEU A 178 -36.25 -38.63 -28.74
N LEU A 179 -36.63 -39.87 -29.08
CA LEU A 179 -37.99 -40.36 -28.91
C LEU A 179 -38.36 -40.54 -27.43
N LEU A 180 -37.42 -41.01 -26.60
CA LEU A 180 -37.55 -41.06 -25.14
C LEU A 180 -37.67 -39.68 -24.51
N LEU A 181 -36.90 -38.70 -25.01
CA LEU A 181 -36.95 -37.33 -24.52
C LEU A 181 -38.28 -36.65 -24.90
N LEU A 182 -38.81 -36.93 -26.10
CA LEU A 182 -40.11 -36.43 -26.57
C LEU A 182 -41.28 -37.09 -25.82
N LEU A 183 -41.18 -38.40 -25.52
CA LEU A 183 -42.09 -39.10 -24.61
C LEU A 183 -42.01 -38.54 -23.18
N GLY A 184 -40.80 -38.27 -22.67
CA GLY A 184 -40.59 -37.66 -21.36
C GLY A 184 -41.17 -36.25 -21.27
N LEU A 185 -41.12 -35.46 -22.34
CA LEU A 185 -41.75 -34.14 -22.43
C LEU A 185 -43.29 -34.23 -22.52
N LEU A 186 -43.82 -35.22 -23.24
CA LEU A 186 -45.26 -35.47 -23.34
C LEU A 186 -45.86 -36.01 -22.03
N PHE A 187 -45.13 -36.84 -21.29
CA PHE A 187 -45.53 -37.35 -19.97
C PHE A 187 -45.22 -36.36 -18.83
N GLY A 188 -44.16 -35.58 -18.94
CA GLY A 188 -43.78 -34.53 -17.98
C GLY A 188 -44.75 -33.35 -17.94
N LEU A 189 -45.50 -33.10 -19.02
CA LEU A 189 -46.61 -32.14 -19.04
C LEU A 189 -47.91 -32.69 -18.42
N ARG A 190 -47.93 -33.93 -17.91
CA ARG A 190 -49.12 -34.55 -17.30
C ARG A 190 -48.94 -35.16 -15.91
N GLY A 191 -47.76 -35.11 -15.30
CA GLY A 191 -47.54 -35.74 -13.99
C GLY A 191 -46.59 -34.97 -13.09
N CYS A 192 -47.13 -34.11 -12.23
CA CYS A 192 -46.51 -33.86 -10.94
C CYS A 192 -46.62 -35.13 -10.10
N GLY A 193 -45.47 -35.67 -9.64
CA GLY A 193 -45.44 -36.56 -8.50
C GLY A 193 -44.49 -37.76 -8.61
N LEU A 194 -43.55 -37.82 -7.66
CA LEU A 194 -42.96 -39.01 -7.05
C LEU A 194 -42.07 -39.92 -7.91
N PHE A 195 -40.76 -39.91 -7.63
CA PHE A 195 -39.96 -41.14 -7.57
C PHE A 195 -38.80 -40.95 -6.58
N ASP A 196 -39.00 -41.47 -5.37
CA ASP A 196 -37.93 -41.81 -4.42
C ASP A 196 -37.19 -43.06 -4.93
N LEU A 197 -35.86 -43.01 -4.94
CA LEU A 197 -34.99 -44.16 -5.18
C LEU A 197 -34.07 -44.31 -3.95
N PRO A 198 -34.02 -45.49 -3.31
CA PRO A 198 -33.25 -45.69 -2.09
C PRO A 198 -31.77 -45.92 -2.45
N LEU A 199 -30.89 -45.01 -2.01
CA LEU A 199 -29.45 -45.22 -2.03
C LEU A 199 -29.02 -45.87 -0.71
N ALA A 200 -28.97 -47.20 -0.72
CA ALA A 200 -28.19 -47.95 0.24
C ALA A 200 -26.71 -47.94 -0.19
N GLY A 201 -25.83 -47.42 0.68
CA GLY A 201 -24.38 -47.48 0.47
C GLY A 201 -23.61 -46.36 1.16
N GLN A 202 -23.63 -46.30 2.49
CA GLN A 202 -22.68 -45.50 3.27
C GLN A 202 -22.20 -46.26 4.51
N THR A 203 -21.01 -46.82 4.40
CA THR A 203 -20.06 -47.08 5.49
C THR A 203 -18.74 -47.09 4.73
N GLU A 204 -17.98 -46.00 4.59
CA GLU A 204 -16.89 -45.65 5.51
C GLU A 204 -16.57 -44.14 5.56
N ALA A 205 -17.15 -43.29 4.70
CA ALA A 205 -16.81 -41.86 4.63
C ALA A 205 -17.44 -40.99 5.75
N GLY A 206 -18.43 -41.51 6.47
CA GLY A 206 -19.11 -40.78 7.55
C GLY A 206 -18.34 -40.77 8.87
N ALA A 207 -17.46 -41.75 9.11
CA ALA A 207 -16.71 -41.86 10.37
C ALA A 207 -15.60 -40.81 10.50
N ASP A 208 -14.89 -40.51 9.40
CA ASP A 208 -13.83 -39.49 9.38
C ASP A 208 -14.37 -38.06 9.52
N LEU A 209 -15.56 -37.76 8.95
CA LEU A 209 -16.20 -36.45 9.08
C LEU A 209 -16.75 -36.18 10.48
N VAL A 210 -17.11 -37.22 11.24
CA VAL A 210 -17.51 -37.10 12.65
C VAL A 210 -16.28 -36.92 13.52
N GLY A 211 -15.20 -37.69 13.29
CA GLY A 211 -13.94 -37.54 14.01
C GLY A 211 -13.33 -36.14 13.89
N LEU A 212 -13.35 -35.55 12.69
CA LEU A 212 -12.84 -34.19 12.47
C LEU A 212 -13.71 -33.10 13.12
N LYS A 213 -15.03 -33.30 13.19
CA LYS A 213 -15.94 -32.37 13.89
C LYS A 213 -15.78 -32.44 15.40
N ASP A 214 -15.56 -33.63 15.94
CA ASP A 214 -15.32 -33.84 17.36
C ASP A 214 -13.96 -33.23 17.79
N GLU A 215 -12.95 -33.33 16.94
CA GLU A 215 -11.64 -32.69 17.17
C GLU A 215 -11.71 -31.15 17.09
N GLU A 216 -12.49 -30.60 16.14
CA GLU A 216 -12.73 -29.16 16.06
C GLU A 216 -13.47 -28.62 17.31
N GLY A 217 -14.48 -29.34 17.79
CA GLY A 217 -15.18 -29.00 19.03
C GLY A 217 -14.24 -28.95 20.23
N ARG A 218 -13.41 -29.98 20.37
CA ARG A 218 -12.44 -30.10 21.47
C ARG A 218 -11.38 -28.99 21.45
N LEU A 219 -10.90 -28.61 20.27
CA LEU A 219 -9.95 -27.49 20.12
C LEU A 219 -10.59 -26.13 20.43
N ARG A 220 -11.87 -25.93 20.08
CA ARG A 220 -12.61 -24.72 20.43
C ARG A 220 -12.80 -24.58 21.94
N ASP A 221 -13.14 -25.66 22.62
CA ASP A 221 -13.29 -25.67 24.08
C ASP A 221 -11.96 -25.37 24.78
N GLN A 222 -10.84 -25.93 24.29
CA GLN A 222 -9.50 -25.61 24.78
C GLN A 222 -9.14 -24.14 24.60
N ALA A 223 -9.44 -23.55 23.43
CA ALA A 223 -9.17 -22.14 23.16
C ALA A 223 -9.99 -21.22 24.07
N GLU A 224 -11.24 -21.57 24.37
CA GLU A 224 -12.07 -20.79 25.30
C GLU A 224 -11.57 -20.90 26.75
N ALA A 225 -11.13 -22.09 27.17
CA ALA A 225 -10.51 -22.29 28.48
C ALA A 225 -9.22 -21.47 28.65
N LEU A 226 -8.32 -21.49 27.66
CA LEU A 226 -7.09 -20.68 27.63
C LEU A 226 -7.39 -19.17 27.66
N ARG A 227 -8.43 -18.71 26.96
CA ARG A 227 -8.85 -17.30 27.01
C ARG A 227 -9.38 -16.90 28.39
N LYS A 228 -10.14 -17.77 29.06
CA LYS A 228 -10.61 -17.53 30.43
C LYS A 228 -9.44 -17.46 31.41
N GLU A 229 -8.47 -18.37 31.28
CA GLU A 229 -7.25 -18.35 32.09
C GLU A 229 -6.44 -17.06 31.85
N LEU A 230 -6.23 -16.66 30.60
CA LEU A 230 -5.52 -15.42 30.27
C LEU A 230 -6.21 -14.19 30.87
N ARG A 231 -7.55 -14.15 30.85
CA ARG A 231 -8.34 -13.07 31.42
C ARG A 231 -8.20 -13.01 32.94
N GLN A 232 -8.25 -14.15 33.63
CA GLN A 232 -7.99 -14.21 35.06
C GLN A 232 -6.56 -13.77 35.40
N ARG A 233 -5.57 -14.15 34.58
CA ARG A 233 -4.18 -13.69 34.75
C ARG A 233 -4.05 -12.17 34.57
N LEU A 234 -4.70 -11.61 33.55
CA LEU A 234 -4.74 -10.17 33.31
C LEU A 234 -5.40 -9.40 34.46
N GLU A 235 -6.47 -9.93 35.03
CA GLU A 235 -7.15 -9.35 36.20
C GLU A 235 -6.30 -9.47 37.48
N SER A 236 -5.45 -10.50 37.58
CA SER A 236 -4.51 -10.69 38.70
C SER A 236 -3.22 -9.88 38.59
N CYS A 237 -2.96 -9.24 37.45
CA CYS A 237 -1.80 -8.37 37.27
C CYS A 237 -1.98 -7.12 38.14
N PRO A 238 -1.10 -6.84 39.11
CA PRO A 238 -1.17 -5.61 39.88
C PRO A 238 -0.92 -4.43 38.95
N VAL A 239 -1.87 -3.49 38.93
CA VAL A 239 -1.66 -2.16 38.33
C VAL A 239 -0.49 -1.52 39.10
N PRO A 240 0.58 -1.07 38.43
CA PRO A 240 1.64 -0.33 39.11
C PRO A 240 1.01 0.87 39.80
N GLU A 241 1.09 0.93 41.14
CA GLU A 241 0.65 2.10 41.90
C GLU A 241 1.36 3.34 41.34
N GLU A 242 0.55 4.27 40.86
CA GLU A 242 1.00 5.59 40.47
C GLU A 242 1.52 6.27 41.74
N LYS A 243 2.85 6.30 41.90
CA LYS A 243 3.50 6.99 43.02
C LYS A 243 2.90 8.40 43.13
N PRO A 244 2.43 8.82 44.32
CA PRO A 244 1.98 10.18 44.53
C PRO A 244 3.07 11.15 44.07
N ARG A 245 2.70 12.03 43.14
CA ARG A 245 3.52 13.11 42.63
C ARG A 245 4.17 13.81 43.82
N ALA A 246 5.48 13.65 43.97
CA ALA A 246 6.24 14.43 44.93
C ALA A 246 6.00 15.91 44.64
N GLU A 247 5.56 16.65 45.66
CA GLU A 247 5.44 18.10 45.64
C GLU A 247 6.72 18.69 45.03
N ALA A 248 6.52 19.59 44.08
CA ALA A 248 7.61 20.34 43.46
C ALA A 248 8.41 21.06 44.56
N PRO A 249 9.75 20.91 44.61
CA PRO A 249 10.57 21.69 45.52
C PRO A 249 10.39 23.20 45.23
N PRO A 250 10.40 24.06 46.26
CA PRO A 250 10.23 25.50 46.07
C PRO A 250 11.33 26.05 45.15
N ALA A 251 10.92 26.97 44.28
CA ALA A 251 11.78 27.60 43.29
C ALA A 251 13.03 28.21 43.95
N LEU A 252 14.20 27.76 43.51
CA LEU A 252 15.48 28.40 43.83
C LEU A 252 15.56 29.78 43.15
N PRO A 253 16.25 30.77 43.78
CA PRO A 253 16.31 32.12 43.28
C PRO A 253 17.01 32.20 41.92
N LYS A 254 16.48 33.05 41.03
CA LYS A 254 17.06 33.34 39.71
C LYS A 254 18.45 33.94 39.87
N THR A 255 19.49 33.16 39.58
CA THR A 255 20.82 33.68 39.30
C THR A 255 20.96 33.94 37.79
N GLU A 256 21.27 35.18 37.47
CA GLU A 256 21.55 35.71 36.15
C GLU A 256 22.82 35.06 35.58
N ILE A 257 22.70 34.28 34.51
CA ILE A 257 23.85 33.71 33.80
C ILE A 257 24.06 34.49 32.50
N THR A 258 25.14 35.28 32.52
CA THR A 258 25.72 35.99 31.38
C THR A 258 26.26 34.98 30.35
N LYS A 259 25.98 35.20 29.06
CA LYS A 259 26.46 34.40 27.93
C LYS A 259 27.99 34.41 27.83
N PRO A 260 28.67 33.26 27.63
CA PRO A 260 30.04 33.22 27.13
C PRO A 260 30.06 33.21 25.59
N ASN A 261 30.80 34.16 25.04
CA ASN A 261 31.19 34.28 23.64
C ASN A 261 32.33 33.28 23.35
N LEU A 262 32.18 32.40 22.36
CA LEU A 262 33.29 31.64 21.77
C LEU A 262 33.54 32.14 20.34
N GLN A 263 34.62 32.90 20.20
CA GLN A 263 35.30 33.14 18.93
C GLN A 263 36.31 32.02 18.69
N ALA A 264 36.26 31.42 17.51
CA ALA A 264 37.23 30.45 17.03
C ALA A 264 38.48 31.17 16.51
N ALA A 265 39.66 30.76 17.00
CA ALA A 265 40.96 31.10 16.44
C ALA A 265 41.44 29.97 15.51
N PRO A 266 42.01 30.25 14.33
CA PRO A 266 42.53 29.22 13.42
C PRO A 266 44.03 28.98 13.60
N LEU A 267 44.45 27.72 13.46
CA LEU A 267 45.84 27.30 13.37
C LEU A 267 46.34 27.29 11.92
N LYS A 268 47.63 27.63 11.78
CA LYS A 268 48.37 28.03 10.59
C LYS A 268 49.17 26.84 10.01
N VAL A 269 49.22 26.69 8.69
CA VAL A 269 50.27 25.97 7.95
C VAL A 269 50.63 26.78 6.70
N GLU A 270 51.94 26.93 6.45
CA GLU A 270 52.59 27.85 5.49
C GLU A 270 53.19 27.07 4.27
N PRO A 271 53.83 27.68 3.24
CA PRO A 271 53.33 27.68 1.84
C PRO A 271 54.34 27.25 0.74
N LYS A 272 53.90 27.16 -0.53
CA LYS A 272 54.71 27.40 -1.77
C LYS A 272 53.77 27.53 -2.99
N ALA A 273 53.47 28.74 -3.49
CA ALA A 273 54.13 29.53 -4.54
C ALA A 273 53.92 29.02 -5.98
N GLU A 274 53.12 29.76 -6.77
CA GLU A 274 53.40 30.13 -8.16
C GLU A 274 52.53 31.33 -8.60
N GLU A 275 53.02 32.04 -9.61
CA GLU A 275 52.95 33.48 -9.86
C GLU A 275 51.74 33.98 -10.69
N ALA A 276 51.38 35.25 -10.54
CA ALA A 276 50.40 35.99 -11.38
C ALA A 276 51.07 36.51 -12.68
N PRO A 277 50.34 37.13 -13.66
CA PRO A 277 49.92 38.53 -13.49
C PRO A 277 48.71 39.09 -14.32
N LYS A 278 48.21 40.25 -13.80
CA LYS A 278 47.66 41.47 -14.49
C LYS A 278 46.24 41.44 -15.10
N ALA A 279 45.39 42.49 -15.08
CA ALA A 279 45.47 43.89 -14.61
C ALA A 279 44.06 44.58 -14.52
N GLU A 280 43.86 45.41 -13.48
CA GLU A 280 43.29 46.79 -13.39
C GLU A 280 41.87 47.25 -13.86
N PRO A 281 41.33 48.37 -13.28
CA PRO A 281 39.96 48.44 -12.72
C PRO A 281 39.08 49.61 -13.24
N LYS A 282 37.79 49.69 -12.83
CA LYS A 282 36.99 50.94 -12.92
C LYS A 282 36.02 51.17 -11.74
N LYS A 283 36.48 52.08 -10.85
CA LYS A 283 35.85 53.27 -10.22
C LYS A 283 34.30 53.34 -10.00
N LEU A 284 33.93 53.52 -8.72
CA LEU A 284 32.64 54.06 -8.21
C LEU A 284 32.58 55.59 -8.29
N GLU A 285 31.37 56.17 -8.35
CA GLU A 285 30.84 57.33 -7.57
C GLU A 285 29.50 57.86 -8.18
N PRO A 286 28.69 58.73 -7.53
CA PRO A 286 27.79 58.44 -6.39
C PRO A 286 26.35 59.02 -6.56
N LYS A 287 25.49 58.75 -5.57
CA LYS A 287 24.10 59.23 -5.39
C LYS A 287 24.01 60.75 -5.12
N PRO A 288 22.95 61.45 -5.58
CA PRO A 288 22.51 62.70 -4.96
C PRO A 288 21.06 62.66 -4.42
N GLU A 289 20.84 63.44 -3.36
CA GLU A 289 19.58 63.92 -2.77
C GLU A 289 19.84 65.41 -2.39
N PRO A 290 18.86 66.26 -1.97
CA PRO A 290 17.43 66.38 -2.29
C PRO A 290 16.96 67.86 -2.47
N LYS A 291 15.62 68.06 -2.59
CA LYS A 291 14.74 69.27 -2.40
C LYS A 291 14.14 69.92 -3.67
N PRO A 292 13.02 70.68 -3.58
CA PRO A 292 11.95 70.77 -2.56
C PRO A 292 10.49 70.74 -3.14
N GLU A 293 9.49 70.62 -2.25
CA GLU A 293 8.05 70.79 -2.51
C GLU A 293 7.64 72.22 -2.94
N PRO A 294 6.47 72.35 -3.61
CA PRO A 294 5.56 73.48 -3.38
C PRO A 294 4.11 73.08 -3.02
N LYS A 295 3.47 73.97 -2.24
CA LYS A 295 2.12 73.90 -1.62
C LYS A 295 0.94 74.21 -2.57
N LEU A 296 -0.24 73.62 -2.23
CA LEU A 296 -1.69 74.02 -2.30
C LEU A 296 -2.13 75.19 -3.22
N GLN A 297 -3.31 75.30 -3.86
CA GLN A 297 -4.65 74.64 -4.02
C GLN A 297 -5.37 75.37 -5.23
N PRO A 298 -6.67 75.21 -5.67
CA PRO A 298 -7.87 74.59 -5.06
C PRO A 298 -8.87 73.76 -5.94
N GLN A 299 -9.61 72.87 -5.24
CA GLN A 299 -11.00 72.38 -5.39
C GLN A 299 -11.72 72.23 -6.76
N ALA A 300 -12.18 71.00 -7.03
CA ALA A 300 -13.40 70.73 -7.79
C ALA A 300 -14.17 69.48 -7.26
N LYS A 301 -15.33 69.77 -6.68
CA LYS A 301 -16.59 69.01 -6.50
C LYS A 301 -16.58 67.52 -6.13
N ALA A 302 -17.28 67.28 -5.01
CA ALA A 302 -17.68 66.01 -4.44
C ALA A 302 -18.50 65.12 -5.41
N GLN A 303 -18.13 63.84 -5.45
CA GLN A 303 -19.05 62.74 -5.74
C GLN A 303 -19.05 61.82 -4.52
N THR A 304 -20.24 61.65 -3.95
CA THR A 304 -20.56 60.73 -2.86
C THR A 304 -20.14 59.30 -3.23
N PRO A 305 -19.41 58.56 -2.36
CA PRO A 305 -19.25 57.12 -2.53
C PRO A 305 -20.62 56.43 -2.38
N PRO A 306 -20.90 55.38 -3.16
CA PRO A 306 -22.11 54.59 -2.99
C PRO A 306 -22.16 53.98 -1.57
N PRO A 307 -23.37 53.75 -1.02
CA PRO A 307 -23.55 53.42 0.39
C PRO A 307 -22.73 52.19 0.77
N GLN A 308 -21.82 52.39 1.72
CA GLN A 308 -21.08 51.31 2.38
C GLN A 308 -22.11 50.33 2.94
N LYS A 309 -22.21 49.15 2.31
CA LYS A 309 -22.80 47.98 2.98
C LYS A 309 -22.02 47.79 4.27
N GLN A 310 -22.76 47.86 5.36
CA GLN A 310 -22.31 47.65 6.73
C GLN A 310 -21.25 46.55 6.76
N SER A 311 -20.09 46.88 7.32
CA SER A 311 -19.02 45.94 7.61
C SER A 311 -19.62 44.77 8.38
N GLN A 312 -19.77 43.64 7.70
CA GLN A 312 -19.88 42.36 8.38
C GLN A 312 -18.66 42.29 9.31
N ASN A 313 -18.87 42.01 10.59
CA ASN A 313 -17.83 41.81 11.59
C ASN A 313 -16.99 40.58 11.20
N CYS A 314 -16.16 40.73 10.17
CA CYS A 314 -15.18 39.74 9.78
C CYS A 314 -13.96 39.95 10.68
N PRO A 315 -13.44 38.86 11.29
CA PRO A 315 -12.15 38.91 11.98
C PRO A 315 -11.08 39.54 11.08
N PRO A 316 -10.12 40.29 11.64
CA PRO A 316 -9.02 40.83 10.85
C PRO A 316 -8.32 39.71 10.07
N ALA A 317 -7.88 40.02 8.85
CA ALA A 317 -7.13 39.08 8.03
C ALA A 317 -5.92 38.58 8.83
N ARG A 318 -5.81 37.25 8.87
CA ARG A 318 -4.78 36.56 9.63
C ARG A 318 -3.39 36.97 9.14
N GLN A 319 -2.44 37.08 10.06
CA GLN A 319 -1.04 37.20 9.69
C GLN A 319 -0.52 35.88 9.13
N LYS A 320 0.34 35.92 8.10
CA LYS A 320 0.77 34.73 7.36
C LYS A 320 1.40 33.64 8.26
N TRP A 321 2.05 34.03 9.35
CA TRP A 321 2.68 33.09 10.31
C TRP A 321 1.69 32.44 11.29
N GLU A 322 0.43 32.86 11.33
CA GLU A 322 -0.61 32.24 12.17
C GLU A 322 -1.39 31.18 11.37
N ALA A 323 -1.09 31.03 10.08
CA ALA A 323 -1.85 30.15 9.18
C ALA A 323 -1.61 28.69 9.60
N PRO A 324 -2.68 27.88 9.73
CA PRO A 324 -2.52 26.50 10.13
C PRO A 324 -1.84 25.70 9.02
N GLU A 325 -0.94 24.83 9.40
CA GLU A 325 -0.40 23.82 8.49
C GLU A 325 -1.37 22.65 8.42
N VAL A 326 -1.78 22.28 7.21
CA VAL A 326 -2.73 21.19 7.00
C VAL A 326 -2.01 20.05 6.32
N VAL A 327 -2.06 18.84 6.89
CA VAL A 327 -1.55 17.64 6.23
C VAL A 327 -2.66 16.61 6.09
N LEU A 328 -2.84 16.13 4.86
CA LEU A 328 -3.72 15.02 4.52
C LEU A 328 -2.91 13.72 4.57
N LEU A 329 -3.30 12.80 5.44
CA LEU A 329 -2.82 11.42 5.45
C LEU A 329 -3.87 10.55 4.78
N LEU A 330 -3.62 10.15 3.53
CA LEU A 330 -4.53 9.32 2.76
C LEU A 330 -4.10 7.85 2.80
N ASP A 331 -5.00 7.01 3.29
CA ASP A 331 -4.91 5.57 3.18
C ASP A 331 -5.26 5.11 1.76
N ALA A 332 -4.33 4.41 1.15
CA ALA A 332 -4.44 3.77 -0.14
C ALA A 332 -4.15 2.27 -0.01
N SER A 333 -4.54 1.65 1.10
CA SER A 333 -4.50 0.20 1.30
C SER A 333 -5.51 -0.54 0.40
N GLY A 334 -5.37 -1.87 0.33
CA GLY A 334 -6.17 -2.72 -0.54
C GLY A 334 -7.66 -2.70 -0.19
N SER A 335 -8.02 -2.50 1.08
CA SER A 335 -9.40 -2.31 1.53
C SER A 335 -10.06 -1.07 0.90
N MET A 336 -9.27 -0.06 0.54
CA MET A 336 -9.75 1.15 -0.12
C MET A 336 -10.14 0.92 -1.59
N ALA A 337 -9.78 -0.24 -2.19
CA ALA A 337 -10.23 -0.65 -3.52
C ALA A 337 -11.70 -1.09 -3.58
N PHE A 338 -12.29 -1.41 -2.43
CA PHE A 338 -13.64 -1.94 -2.34
C PHE A 338 -14.69 -0.83 -2.43
N ALA A 339 -15.94 -1.23 -2.71
CA ALA A 339 -17.08 -0.31 -2.67
C ALA A 339 -17.26 0.34 -1.29
N ALA A 340 -17.68 1.61 -1.27
CA ALA A 340 -18.14 2.24 -0.04
C ALA A 340 -19.41 1.56 0.50
N GLY A 341 -19.52 1.45 1.82
CA GLY A 341 -20.69 0.89 2.52
C GLY A 341 -20.66 -0.62 2.74
N ILE A 342 -19.70 -1.34 2.16
CA ILE A 342 -19.41 -2.73 2.55
C ILE A 342 -18.55 -2.69 3.80
N PRO A 343 -18.84 -3.42 4.89
CA PRO A 343 -17.98 -3.43 6.07
C PRO A 343 -16.75 -4.32 5.89
N ASN A 344 -15.63 -3.97 6.51
CA ASN A 344 -14.39 -4.78 6.42
C ASN A 344 -14.58 -6.22 6.89
N SER A 345 -15.42 -6.48 7.89
CA SER A 345 -15.72 -7.84 8.34
C SER A 345 -16.31 -8.72 7.23
N GLU A 346 -17.13 -8.16 6.35
CA GLU A 346 -17.71 -8.93 5.22
C GLU A 346 -16.66 -9.23 4.16
N ILE A 347 -15.72 -8.31 3.93
CA ILE A 347 -14.58 -8.49 3.03
C ILE A 347 -13.67 -9.61 3.57
N GLU A 348 -13.32 -9.55 4.85
CA GLU A 348 -12.48 -10.56 5.50
C GLU A 348 -13.14 -11.94 5.50
N ASP A 349 -14.44 -12.03 5.77
CA ASP A 349 -15.18 -13.29 5.73
C ASP A 349 -15.23 -13.89 4.32
N ALA A 350 -15.43 -13.06 3.30
CA ALA A 350 -15.39 -13.48 1.90
C ALA A 350 -13.97 -13.91 1.49
N TYR A 351 -12.94 -13.18 1.90
CA TYR A 351 -11.55 -13.50 1.64
C TYR A 351 -11.13 -14.84 2.27
N ARG A 352 -11.44 -15.06 3.56
CA ARG A 352 -11.10 -16.33 4.25
C ARG A 352 -11.73 -17.53 3.56
N ARG A 353 -13.01 -17.45 3.17
CA ARG A 353 -13.68 -18.53 2.45
C ARG A 353 -13.12 -18.74 1.04
N ALA A 354 -12.83 -17.66 0.32
CA ALA A 354 -12.23 -17.72 -1.00
C ALA A 354 -10.85 -18.42 -0.95
N SER A 355 -10.01 -18.09 0.03
CA SER A 355 -8.72 -18.73 0.26
C SER A 355 -8.84 -20.21 0.66
N ALA A 356 -9.97 -20.62 1.23
CA ALA A 356 -10.30 -22.02 1.49
C ALA A 356 -10.87 -22.77 0.26
N GLY A 357 -10.97 -22.11 -0.90
CA GLY A 357 -11.44 -22.71 -2.15
C GLY A 357 -12.93 -22.51 -2.46
N ASP A 358 -13.67 -21.73 -1.66
CA ASP A 358 -15.08 -21.40 -1.93
C ASP A 358 -15.17 -20.46 -3.16
N ARG A 359 -15.57 -21.04 -4.30
CA ARG A 359 -15.77 -20.30 -5.56
C ARG A 359 -16.84 -19.23 -5.46
N ALA A 360 -17.89 -19.42 -4.65
CA ALA A 360 -18.93 -18.42 -4.49
C ALA A 360 -18.42 -17.23 -3.67
N ALA A 361 -17.61 -17.50 -2.63
CA ALA A 361 -16.93 -16.44 -1.87
C ALA A 361 -15.93 -15.67 -2.74
N LEU A 362 -15.19 -16.35 -3.61
CA LEU A 362 -14.27 -15.68 -4.55
C LEU A 362 -15.03 -14.78 -5.54
N MET A 363 -16.13 -15.24 -6.12
CA MET A 363 -16.97 -14.43 -7.02
C MET A 363 -17.61 -13.25 -6.29
N ARG A 364 -18.01 -13.45 -5.02
CA ARG A 364 -18.53 -12.39 -4.16
C ARG A 364 -17.46 -11.35 -3.85
N LEU A 365 -16.25 -11.76 -3.47
CA LEU A 365 -15.14 -10.85 -3.21
C LEU A 365 -14.80 -10.01 -4.45
N LYS A 366 -14.75 -10.65 -5.63
CA LYS A 366 -14.57 -9.97 -6.92
C LYS A 366 -15.67 -8.97 -7.24
N SER A 367 -16.91 -9.20 -6.81
CA SER A 367 -18.01 -8.25 -7.02
C SER A 367 -18.06 -7.10 -6.01
N MET A 368 -17.38 -7.23 -4.86
CA MET A 368 -17.23 -6.16 -3.87
C MET A 368 -16.18 -5.13 -4.30
N ILE A 369 -15.17 -5.55 -5.05
CA ILE A 369 -14.26 -4.67 -5.78
C ILE A 369 -15.04 -4.15 -6.97
N GLN A 370 -15.20 -2.84 -7.11
CA GLN A 370 -15.98 -2.27 -8.21
C GLN A 370 -15.09 -2.06 -9.45
N PRO A 371 -15.32 -2.77 -10.56
CA PRO A 371 -14.72 -2.40 -11.84
C PRO A 371 -15.42 -1.21 -12.51
N ASN A 372 -16.70 -0.94 -12.19
CA ASN A 372 -17.58 -0.02 -12.94
C ASN A 372 -18.17 1.14 -12.10
N GLY A 373 -17.66 1.39 -10.90
CA GLY A 373 -18.10 2.50 -10.05
C GLY A 373 -17.01 2.96 -9.08
N LYS A 374 -17.32 3.94 -8.20
CA LYS A 374 -16.32 4.60 -7.35
C LYS A 374 -15.97 3.73 -6.15
N SER A 375 -14.70 3.35 -6.02
CA SER A 375 -14.14 2.73 -4.82
C SER A 375 -14.14 3.70 -3.64
N ARG A 376 -13.91 3.20 -2.42
CA ARG A 376 -13.67 4.03 -1.23
C ARG A 376 -12.57 5.07 -1.48
N LEU A 377 -11.50 4.65 -2.14
CA LEU A 377 -10.39 5.53 -2.51
C LEU A 377 -10.78 6.59 -3.55
N ASP A 378 -11.58 6.23 -4.55
CA ASP A 378 -12.08 7.19 -5.54
C ASP A 378 -12.97 8.25 -4.89
N ILE A 379 -13.82 7.84 -3.96
CA ILE A 379 -14.65 8.75 -3.17
C ILE A 379 -13.76 9.66 -2.32
N ALA A 380 -12.74 9.11 -1.66
CA ALA A 380 -11.80 9.89 -0.85
C ALA A 380 -11.09 10.97 -1.66
N ARG A 381 -10.53 10.59 -2.81
CA ARG A 381 -9.86 11.53 -3.72
C ARG A 381 -10.80 12.60 -4.19
N GLN A 382 -11.99 12.23 -4.65
CA GLN A 382 -12.94 13.19 -5.17
C GLN A 382 -13.31 14.23 -4.10
N SER A 383 -13.60 13.80 -2.88
CA SER A 383 -13.96 14.73 -1.81
C SER A 383 -12.79 15.64 -1.41
N ILE A 384 -11.55 15.13 -1.44
CA ILE A 384 -10.34 15.95 -1.25
C ILE A 384 -10.19 16.96 -2.40
N LEU A 385 -10.34 16.53 -3.65
CA LEU A 385 -10.24 17.37 -4.86
C LEU A 385 -11.29 18.49 -4.88
N GLU A 386 -12.49 18.23 -4.38
CA GLU A 386 -13.56 19.23 -4.27
C GLU A 386 -13.30 20.23 -3.13
N THR A 387 -12.61 19.80 -2.08
CA THR A 387 -12.37 20.62 -0.88
C THR A 387 -11.09 21.44 -0.93
N VAL A 388 -9.97 20.85 -1.34
CA VAL A 388 -8.65 21.52 -1.31
C VAL A 388 -8.66 22.90 -1.97
N PRO A 389 -9.37 23.13 -3.11
CA PRO A 389 -9.50 24.46 -3.70
C PRO A 389 -10.21 25.49 -2.81
N GLN A 390 -11.08 25.05 -1.90
CA GLN A 390 -11.87 25.91 -1.00
C GLN A 390 -11.12 26.33 0.26
N LEU A 391 -9.94 25.76 0.52
CA LEU A 391 -9.12 26.18 1.67
C LEU A 391 -8.65 27.63 1.48
N PRO A 392 -8.48 28.40 2.57
CA PRO A 392 -7.96 29.77 2.52
C PRO A 392 -6.65 29.87 1.71
N SER A 393 -6.46 31.00 1.02
CA SER A 393 -5.31 31.20 0.12
C SER A 393 -3.96 31.40 0.82
N ASP A 394 -3.94 31.40 2.16
CA ASP A 394 -2.74 31.45 3.00
C ASP A 394 -2.33 30.06 3.55
N VAL A 395 -3.12 29.01 3.26
CA VAL A 395 -2.89 27.65 3.77
C VAL A 395 -2.20 26.77 2.73
N ASP A 396 -1.03 26.27 3.13
CA ASP A 396 -0.30 25.21 2.43
C ASP A 396 -0.83 23.83 2.85
N VAL A 397 -0.89 22.91 1.90
CA VAL A 397 -1.43 21.55 2.14
C VAL A 397 -0.33 20.52 1.92
N GLY A 398 0.02 19.75 2.95
CA GLY A 398 0.87 18.57 2.82
C GLY A 398 0.06 17.33 2.47
N LEU A 399 0.70 16.38 1.78
CA LEU A 399 0.13 15.08 1.48
C LEU A 399 1.08 13.97 1.92
N VAL A 400 0.55 13.00 2.65
CA VAL A 400 1.17 11.71 2.92
C VAL A 400 0.23 10.64 2.43
N VAL A 401 0.74 9.68 1.66
CA VAL A 401 -0.02 8.52 1.22
C VAL A 401 0.59 7.27 1.86
N VAL A 402 -0.26 6.40 2.39
CA VAL A 402 0.14 5.10 2.93
C VAL A 402 -0.56 3.98 2.18
N GLY A 403 0.08 2.83 2.06
CA GLY A 403 -0.47 1.69 1.32
C GLY A 403 0.46 0.47 1.23
N GLU A 404 1.74 0.62 1.60
CA GLU A 404 2.70 -0.48 1.64
C GLU A 404 3.44 -0.50 2.98
N CYS A 405 3.56 -1.66 3.63
CA CYS A 405 4.20 -1.77 4.94
C CYS A 405 5.68 -1.30 4.98
N GLN A 406 6.33 -1.19 3.81
CA GLN A 406 7.71 -0.73 3.70
C GLN A 406 7.86 0.79 3.87
N GLY A 407 6.80 1.59 3.74
CA GLY A 407 6.94 3.05 3.76
C GLY A 407 5.65 3.86 3.80
N ALA A 408 5.82 5.18 3.82
CA ALA A 408 4.78 6.15 3.54
C ALA A 408 5.34 7.06 2.44
N ASP A 409 4.57 7.28 1.38
CA ASP A 409 4.93 8.20 0.31
C ASP A 409 4.76 9.63 0.81
N ASN A 410 5.91 10.27 1.02
CA ASN A 410 5.98 11.60 1.57
C ASN A 410 6.09 12.59 0.44
N TYR A 411 4.99 13.28 0.19
CA TYR A 411 5.02 14.43 -0.67
C TYR A 411 5.45 15.67 0.12
N LYS A 412 5.51 16.79 -0.57
CA LYS A 412 5.82 18.10 0.00
C LYS A 412 4.54 18.81 0.43
N PHE A 413 4.69 19.99 1.02
CA PHE A 413 3.62 20.98 1.06
C PHE A 413 3.40 21.58 -0.34
N PHE A 414 2.13 21.78 -0.66
CA PHE A 414 1.66 22.41 -1.88
C PHE A 414 1.10 23.77 -1.51
N ALA A 415 1.71 24.81 -2.06
CA ALA A 415 1.20 26.17 -1.95
C ALA A 415 -0.15 26.32 -2.68
N PRO A 416 -0.95 27.37 -2.41
CA PRO A 416 -2.24 27.60 -3.05
C PRO A 416 -2.23 27.50 -4.59
N ASN A 417 -1.18 28.01 -5.24
CA ASN A 417 -0.99 27.94 -6.69
C ASN A 417 -0.55 26.56 -7.19
N GLU A 418 -0.13 25.65 -6.31
CA GLU A 418 0.26 24.27 -6.62
C GLU A 418 -0.85 23.25 -6.37
N ARG A 419 -2.03 23.69 -5.89
CA ARG A 419 -3.17 22.79 -5.58
C ARG A 419 -3.64 21.97 -6.78
N GLY A 420 -3.50 22.48 -8.01
CA GLY A 420 -3.77 21.70 -9.22
C GLY A 420 -2.87 20.46 -9.34
N ARG A 421 -1.58 20.60 -9.04
CA ARG A 421 -0.61 19.49 -9.05
C ARG A 421 -0.86 18.49 -7.93
N LEU A 422 -1.26 18.97 -6.75
CA LEU A 422 -1.74 18.09 -5.68
C LEU A 422 -2.91 17.23 -6.18
N GLY A 423 -3.83 17.82 -6.94
CA GLY A 423 -4.95 17.09 -7.51
C GLY A 423 -4.54 16.02 -8.54
N GLU A 424 -3.57 16.31 -9.39
CA GLU A 424 -2.98 15.33 -10.33
C GLU A 424 -2.28 14.17 -9.62
N LEU A 425 -1.61 14.43 -8.49
CA LEU A 425 -0.99 13.36 -7.70
C LEU A 425 -2.06 12.47 -7.07
N LEU A 426 -3.09 13.08 -6.46
CA LEU A 426 -4.20 12.37 -5.84
C LEU A 426 -4.95 11.48 -6.85
N SER A 427 -5.17 11.96 -8.08
CA SER A 427 -5.87 11.16 -9.12
C SER A 427 -5.09 9.90 -9.53
N ASN A 428 -3.76 9.93 -9.41
CA ASN A 428 -2.86 8.83 -9.78
C ASN A 428 -2.53 7.85 -8.65
N VAL A 429 -2.93 8.12 -7.40
CA VAL A 429 -2.80 7.17 -6.30
C VAL A 429 -3.45 5.83 -6.71
N ARG A 430 -3.02 4.70 -6.18
CA ARG A 430 -3.67 3.39 -6.40
C ARG A 430 -3.72 2.63 -5.08
N PRO A 431 -4.64 1.67 -4.91
CA PRO A 431 -4.61 0.77 -3.76
C PRO A 431 -3.35 -0.12 -3.77
N HIS A 432 -2.72 -0.31 -2.61
CA HIS A 432 -1.56 -1.16 -2.37
C HIS A 432 -1.80 -2.09 -1.16
N GLU A 433 -0.95 -3.08 -0.94
CA GLU A 433 -1.12 -4.04 0.16
C GLU A 433 -0.48 -3.55 1.47
N GLY A 434 -1.34 -3.19 2.44
CA GLY A 434 -0.94 -2.83 3.80
C GLY A 434 -1.38 -1.42 4.23
N THR A 435 -1.50 -1.23 5.54
CA THR A 435 -2.02 0.00 6.16
C THR A 435 -1.06 0.45 7.28
N PRO A 436 0.11 1.03 6.95
CA PRO A 436 1.09 1.52 7.93
C PRO A 436 0.67 2.86 8.56
N LEU A 437 -0.52 2.89 9.16
CA LEU A 437 -1.17 4.06 9.71
C LEU A 437 -0.36 4.74 10.83
N ALA A 438 0.27 3.97 11.71
CA ALA A 438 1.13 4.48 12.78
C ALA A 438 2.30 5.30 12.20
N ARG A 439 3.00 4.71 11.21
CA ARG A 439 4.10 5.38 10.49
C ARG A 439 3.60 6.60 9.72
N GLY A 440 2.43 6.49 9.08
CA GLY A 440 1.78 7.60 8.39
C GLY A 440 1.50 8.79 9.32
N ILE A 441 0.94 8.53 10.50
CA ILE A 441 0.66 9.56 11.52
C ILE A 441 1.94 10.23 11.98
N GLU A 442 2.96 9.45 12.34
CA GLU A 442 4.26 10.00 12.75
C GLU A 442 4.85 10.89 11.67
N ARG A 443 4.79 10.44 10.42
CA ARG A 443 5.41 11.14 9.32
C ARG A 443 4.67 12.42 8.96
N ALA A 444 3.34 12.37 8.87
CA ALA A 444 2.51 13.53 8.65
C ALA A 444 2.64 14.56 9.78
N ALA A 445 2.64 14.11 11.03
CA ALA A 445 2.85 14.98 12.19
C ALA A 445 4.23 15.67 12.15
N ASN A 446 5.28 14.95 11.75
CA ASN A 446 6.64 15.49 11.65
C ASN A 446 6.85 16.44 10.45
N MET A 447 5.95 16.45 9.48
CA MET A 447 5.96 17.46 8.41
C MET A 447 5.53 18.85 8.90
N MET A 448 4.65 18.90 9.91
CA MET A 448 4.18 20.14 10.49
C MET A 448 5.08 20.60 11.62
N ASP A 449 5.04 21.86 12.02
CA ASP A 449 5.58 22.33 13.28
C ASP A 449 4.69 21.83 14.43
N GLY A 450 3.41 22.24 14.47
CA GLY A 450 2.44 21.86 15.49
C GLY A 450 2.77 22.33 16.92
N ASN A 451 3.76 23.21 17.07
CA ASN A 451 4.18 23.79 18.34
C ASN A 451 3.88 25.29 18.39
N SER A 452 4.47 26.05 17.47
CA SER A 452 4.34 27.51 17.37
C SER A 452 3.15 27.92 16.51
N VAL A 453 2.81 27.08 15.52
CA VAL A 453 1.62 27.26 14.65
C VAL A 453 0.65 26.09 14.78
N PRO A 454 -0.67 26.31 14.62
CA PRO A 454 -1.64 25.23 14.65
C PRO A 454 -1.38 24.22 13.52
N GLY A 455 -1.28 22.94 13.87
CA GLY A 455 -1.16 21.85 12.89
C GLY A 455 -2.47 21.08 12.82
N VAL A 456 -3.00 20.85 11.62
CA VAL A 456 -4.22 20.06 11.40
C VAL A 456 -3.89 18.84 10.54
N LEU A 457 -3.79 17.69 11.19
CA LEU A 457 -3.67 16.38 10.54
C LEU A 457 -5.07 15.82 10.26
N ILE A 458 -5.31 15.42 9.02
CA ILE A 458 -6.56 14.79 8.59
C ILE A 458 -6.22 13.42 8.05
N VAL A 459 -6.55 12.39 8.82
CA VAL A 459 -6.35 10.99 8.47
C VAL A 459 -7.59 10.50 7.74
N VAL A 460 -7.43 9.96 6.53
CA VAL A 460 -8.51 9.40 5.72
C VAL A 460 -8.23 7.92 5.56
N SER A 461 -8.95 7.08 6.27
CA SER A 461 -8.72 5.63 6.31
C SER A 461 -10.00 4.85 6.56
N ASP A 462 -10.03 3.60 6.10
CA ASP A 462 -11.16 2.70 6.26
C ASP A 462 -10.98 1.66 7.37
N GLY A 463 -9.89 1.69 8.14
CA GLY A 463 -9.67 0.65 9.13
C GLY A 463 -8.44 0.76 10.03
N ASP A 464 -8.01 -0.41 10.48
CA ASP A 464 -6.92 -0.62 11.43
C ASP A 464 -5.58 -0.83 10.74
N GLU A 465 -4.52 -0.63 11.53
CA GLU A 465 -3.16 -0.90 11.13
C GLU A 465 -2.93 -2.38 10.83
N SER A 466 -2.32 -2.68 9.68
CA SER A 466 -2.02 -4.05 9.24
C SER A 466 -0.52 -4.34 9.09
N CYS A 467 0.34 -3.35 9.35
CA CYS A 467 1.79 -3.48 9.20
C CYS A 467 2.56 -3.56 10.54
N GLY A 468 1.85 -3.86 11.63
CA GLY A 468 2.44 -4.13 12.95
C GLY A 468 2.77 -2.90 13.80
N GLY A 469 2.36 -1.70 13.37
CA GLY A 469 2.46 -0.49 14.19
C GLY A 469 1.36 -0.37 15.26
N ASP A 470 1.43 0.70 16.07
CA ASP A 470 0.35 1.13 16.95
C ASP A 470 -0.03 2.59 16.64
N PRO A 471 -1.13 2.81 15.89
CA PRO A 471 -1.61 4.15 15.55
C PRO A 471 -1.99 4.99 16.76
N CYS A 472 -2.53 4.34 17.81
CA CYS A 472 -2.92 5.02 19.04
C CYS A 472 -1.68 5.55 19.78
N ALA A 473 -0.63 4.73 19.87
CA ALA A 473 0.64 5.13 20.48
C ALA A 473 1.33 6.23 19.67
N ALA A 474 1.38 6.10 18.34
CA ALA A 474 1.91 7.12 17.45
C ALA A 474 1.18 8.47 17.63
N ALA A 475 -0.15 8.47 17.59
CA ALA A 475 -0.95 9.67 17.77
C ALA A 475 -0.75 10.31 19.15
N ARG A 476 -0.70 9.51 20.21
CA ARG A 476 -0.43 9.98 21.57
C ARG A 476 0.96 10.62 21.67
N ALA A 477 1.98 9.97 21.13
CA ALA A 477 3.34 10.49 21.13
C ALA A 477 3.45 11.81 20.35
N MET A 478 2.77 11.93 19.22
CA MET A 478 2.78 13.16 18.42
C MET A 478 2.02 14.30 19.10
N ALA A 479 0.85 14.04 19.69
CA ALA A 479 0.09 15.03 20.44
C ALA A 479 0.85 15.55 21.68
N GLN A 480 1.60 14.68 22.36
CA GLN A 480 2.47 15.09 23.48
C GLN A 480 3.63 15.98 23.03
N LYS A 481 4.22 15.69 21.86
CA LYS A 481 5.34 16.47 21.30
C LYS A 481 4.91 17.79 20.69
N LYS A 482 3.64 17.92 20.29
CA LYS A 482 3.10 19.03 19.49
C LYS A 482 1.75 19.49 20.08
N PRO A 483 1.75 20.40 21.06
CA PRO A 483 0.54 20.75 21.81
C PRO A 483 -0.53 21.46 20.97
N ASN A 484 -0.15 22.06 19.84
CA ASN A 484 -1.06 22.72 18.90
C ASN A 484 -1.41 21.83 17.69
N LEU A 485 -1.07 20.54 17.73
CA LEU A 485 -1.45 19.56 16.71
C LEU A 485 -2.86 19.02 17.00
N LYS A 486 -3.73 19.09 15.99
CA LYS A 486 -5.07 18.49 15.98
C LYS A 486 -5.14 17.37 14.96
N ILE A 487 -5.44 16.14 15.42
CA ILE A 487 -5.57 14.96 14.56
C ILE A 487 -7.05 14.62 14.41
N ASN A 488 -7.57 14.77 13.20
CA ASN A 488 -8.92 14.38 12.82
C ASN A 488 -8.88 13.11 11.97
N PHE A 489 -9.96 12.35 12.00
CA PHE A 489 -10.06 11.08 11.29
C PHE A 489 -11.35 11.03 10.47
N ILE A 490 -11.24 10.63 9.21
CA ILE A 490 -12.35 10.41 8.29
C ILE A 490 -12.45 8.90 8.09
N ASP A 491 -13.44 8.30 8.76
CA ASP A 491 -13.78 6.88 8.65
C ASP A 491 -14.56 6.64 7.36
N VAL A 492 -13.88 5.96 6.43
CA VAL A 492 -14.41 5.63 5.11
C VAL A 492 -15.31 4.39 5.13
N ASN A 493 -15.11 3.50 6.11
CA ASN A 493 -15.90 2.28 6.32
C ASN A 493 -17.25 2.61 7.00
N GLY A 494 -17.31 3.67 7.80
CA GLY A 494 -18.53 4.21 8.40
C GLY A 494 -19.10 3.37 9.55
N ALA A 495 -18.39 2.29 9.91
CA ALA A 495 -18.71 1.35 10.97
C ALA A 495 -18.35 1.88 12.36
N GLY A 496 -17.48 2.90 12.48
CA GLY A 496 -17.00 3.40 13.76
C GLY A 496 -16.24 2.36 14.60
N GLN A 497 -15.80 1.28 13.95
CA GLN A 497 -15.01 0.20 14.54
C GLN A 497 -13.58 0.32 14.02
N GLY A 498 -12.60 0.31 14.93
CA GLY A 498 -11.18 0.44 14.64
C GLY A 498 -10.47 1.55 15.43
N SER A 499 -9.24 1.85 15.03
CA SER A 499 -8.28 2.72 15.72
C SER A 499 -8.62 4.22 15.66
N SER A 500 -9.69 4.61 14.96
CA SER A 500 -10.04 6.02 14.72
C SER A 500 -10.26 6.83 16.00
N ALA A 501 -10.94 6.26 17.01
CA ALA A 501 -11.22 6.95 18.27
C ALA A 501 -9.95 7.20 19.11
N CYS A 502 -9.06 6.22 19.19
CA CYS A 502 -7.82 6.35 19.94
C CYS A 502 -6.80 7.27 19.26
N VAL A 503 -6.86 7.38 17.92
CA VAL A 503 -5.97 8.24 17.13
C VAL A 503 -6.33 9.72 17.35
N VAL A 504 -7.61 10.07 17.36
CA VAL A 504 -8.01 11.49 17.51
C VAL A 504 -8.00 11.98 18.97
N GLY A 505 -8.29 11.08 19.92
CA GLY A 505 -8.47 11.40 21.33
C GLY A 505 -7.33 12.20 21.98
N PRO A 506 -6.05 11.80 21.83
CA PRO A 506 -4.91 12.49 22.46
C PRO A 506 -4.74 13.95 22.05
N SER A 507 -5.14 14.29 20.83
CA SER A 507 -5.11 15.67 20.33
C SER A 507 -6.44 16.43 20.57
N GLY A 508 -7.48 15.73 21.05
CA GLY A 508 -8.84 16.24 21.17
C GLY A 508 -9.53 16.49 19.82
N GLY A 509 -9.07 15.85 18.74
CA GLY A 509 -9.72 15.91 17.43
C GLY A 509 -10.97 15.04 17.34
N LYS A 510 -11.54 14.89 16.15
CA LYS A 510 -12.83 14.21 15.96
C LYS A 510 -12.79 13.17 14.83
N VAL A 511 -13.66 12.17 14.97
CA VAL A 511 -13.97 11.20 13.91
C VAL A 511 -15.17 11.68 13.10
N TYR A 512 -15.04 11.64 11.78
CA TYR A 512 -16.05 12.01 10.81
C TYR A 512 -16.35 10.80 9.92
N LYS A 513 -17.59 10.69 9.44
CA LYS A 513 -17.97 9.67 8.46
C LYS A 513 -17.80 10.23 7.05
N MET A 514 -17.48 9.37 6.09
CA MET A 514 -17.26 9.75 4.68
C MET A 514 -18.37 10.58 4.02
N ARG A 515 -19.62 10.44 4.48
CA ARG A 515 -20.76 11.23 3.98
C ARG A 515 -20.71 12.72 4.36
N LYS A 516 -19.72 13.15 5.15
CA LYS A 516 -19.52 14.54 5.61
C LYS A 516 -18.18 15.14 5.13
N VAL A 517 -17.50 14.56 4.15
CA VAL A 517 -16.18 15.06 3.70
C VAL A 517 -16.30 16.37 2.91
N ASP A 518 -17.48 16.71 2.39
CA ASP A 518 -17.83 18.05 1.93
C ASP A 518 -17.72 19.13 3.02
N GLU A 519 -17.72 18.75 4.30
CA GLU A 519 -17.48 19.65 5.45
C GLU A 519 -15.98 19.87 5.74
N LEU A 520 -15.06 19.32 4.93
CA LEU A 520 -13.61 19.41 5.18
C LEU A 520 -13.05 20.85 5.27
N PRO A 521 -13.53 21.88 4.53
CA PRO A 521 -13.15 23.26 4.79
C PRO A 521 -13.57 23.73 6.19
N GLU A 522 -14.76 23.33 6.64
CA GLU A 522 -15.27 23.66 7.97
C GLU A 522 -14.52 22.90 9.07
N LEU A 523 -14.10 21.66 8.80
CA LEU A 523 -13.25 20.86 9.68
C LEU A 523 -11.90 21.55 9.88
N VAL A 524 -11.23 21.97 8.81
CA VAL A 524 -9.96 22.70 8.90
C VAL A 524 -10.15 23.99 9.70
N ARG A 525 -11.24 24.74 9.44
CA ARG A 525 -11.58 25.98 10.14
C ARG A 525 -11.85 25.76 11.63
N LYS A 526 -12.64 24.75 12.00
CA LYS A 526 -12.97 24.40 13.39
C LYS A 526 -11.76 23.83 14.14
N SER A 527 -10.89 23.09 13.45
CA SER A 527 -9.73 22.41 14.05
C SER A 527 -8.54 23.33 14.30
N SER A 528 -8.46 24.45 13.57
CA SER A 528 -7.46 25.49 13.78
C SER A 528 -7.95 26.61 14.71
N GLU A 529 -9.05 26.37 15.45
CA GLU A 529 -9.63 27.29 16.45
C GLU A 529 -9.82 28.72 15.95
N GLN A 530 -10.15 28.87 14.66
CA GLN A 530 -10.27 30.18 14.02
C GLN A 530 -11.51 30.92 14.55
N PRO A 531 -11.44 32.25 14.77
CA PRO A 531 -12.61 33.05 15.06
C PRO A 531 -13.64 32.91 13.94
N MET A 532 -14.91 32.70 14.28
CA MET A 532 -15.96 32.56 13.28
C MET A 532 -16.21 33.89 12.56
N GLY A 533 -15.86 33.99 11.28
CA GLY A 533 -16.46 34.98 10.39
C GLY A 533 -17.91 34.62 10.12
N GLY A 534 -18.83 35.57 10.30
CA GLY A 534 -20.23 35.38 9.95
C GLY A 534 -20.44 35.09 8.44
N PRO A 535 -21.64 34.64 8.03
CA PRO A 535 -21.93 34.37 6.63
C PRO A 535 -21.68 35.60 5.74
N GLY A 536 -20.76 35.47 4.79
CA GLY A 536 -20.36 36.52 3.84
C GLY A 536 -18.90 36.99 3.96
N CYS A 537 -18.18 36.60 5.03
CA CYS A 537 -16.75 36.80 5.09
C CYS A 537 -16.04 35.89 4.08
N LYS A 538 -15.21 36.48 3.21
CA LYS A 538 -14.34 35.70 2.32
C LYS A 538 -13.28 34.95 3.17
N PRO A 539 -12.98 33.68 2.84
CA PRO A 539 -11.93 32.91 3.51
C PRO A 539 -10.53 33.49 3.27
#